data_AF-A0A917K5I7-F1
#
_entry.id   AF-A0A917K5I7-F1
#
_cell.length_a   1.000
_cell.length_b   1.000
_cell.length_c   1.000
_cell.angle_alpha   90.00
_cell.angle_beta   90.00
_cell.angle_gamma   90.00
#
_symmetry.space_group_name_H-M   'P 1'
#
loop_
_entity.id
_entity.type
_entity.pdbx_description
1 polymer ?
#
loop_
_entity_poly.entity_id
_entity_poly.type
_entity_poly.pdbx_seq_one_letter_code
_entity_poly.pdbx_strand_id
1 'polypeptide(L)'
;MARKPRSKPAALQTEARNMSQTAEKQQDTEVGGIAADRLRSIIERVERLEEEKKALSSDIKDIMAEAKSAGFDVAVIRAILRIRKQEPADVEEQEALLDLYRRALGM
;
A
#
# COMPACT_ATOMS: atom_id res chain seq x y z
N MET A 1 26.04 65.37 -40.63
CA MET A 1 26.39 64.50 -39.49
C MET A 1 25.19 63.62 -39.16
N ALA A 2 25.13 62.42 -39.73
CA ALA A 2 24.02 61.47 -39.52
C ALA A 2 24.34 60.57 -38.30
N ARG A 3 23.42 60.51 -37.33
CA ARG A 3 23.52 59.63 -36.16
C ARG A 3 23.05 58.23 -36.54
N LYS A 4 23.97 57.26 -36.46
CA LYS A 4 23.70 55.83 -36.69
C LYS A 4 22.85 55.26 -35.55
N PRO A 5 21.76 54.50 -35.82
CA PRO A 5 21.04 53.80 -34.78
C PRO A 5 21.80 52.53 -34.36
N ARG A 6 21.92 52.29 -33.06
CA ARG A 6 22.45 51.05 -32.48
C ARG A 6 21.36 49.98 -32.52
N SER A 7 21.54 48.93 -33.32
CA SER A 7 20.74 47.70 -33.24
C SER A 7 21.09 46.94 -31.97
N LYS A 8 20.09 46.64 -31.13
CA LYS A 8 20.24 45.74 -29.97
C LYS A 8 20.59 44.32 -30.44
N PRO A 9 21.37 43.53 -29.68
CA PRO A 9 21.80 42.20 -30.09
C PRO A 9 20.65 41.18 -29.96
N ALA A 10 20.50 40.34 -30.99
CA ALA A 10 19.47 39.30 -31.12
C ALA A 10 19.63 38.09 -30.16
N ALA A 11 20.52 38.18 -29.17
CA ALA A 11 20.86 37.05 -28.29
C ALA A 11 19.90 36.87 -27.10
N LEU A 12 19.07 37.86 -26.77
CA LEU A 12 18.16 37.79 -25.61
C LEU A 12 16.77 37.20 -25.91
N GLN A 13 16.48 36.84 -27.17
CA GLN A 13 15.18 36.24 -27.55
C GLN A 13 15.25 34.73 -27.77
N THR A 14 16.45 34.16 -27.85
CA THR A 14 16.64 32.72 -28.14
C THR A 14 16.53 31.87 -26.87
N GLU A 15 16.90 32.40 -25.70
CA GLU A 15 16.85 31.66 -24.42
C GLU A 15 15.43 31.57 -23.85
N ALA A 16 14.62 32.62 -23.99
CA ALA A 16 13.21 32.61 -23.58
C ALA A 16 12.36 31.59 -24.36
N ARG A 17 12.80 31.23 -25.58
CA ARG A 17 12.10 30.26 -26.42
C ARG A 17 12.40 28.82 -26.04
N ASN A 18 13.57 28.55 -25.46
CA ASN A 18 13.96 27.21 -24.97
C ASN A 18 13.48 26.93 -23.54
N MET A 19 13.27 27.95 -22.70
CA MET A 19 12.66 27.76 -21.38
C MET A 19 11.15 27.48 -21.43
N SER A 20 10.47 27.86 -22.52
CA SER A 20 9.04 27.61 -22.71
C SER A 20 8.74 26.22 -23.30
N GLN A 21 9.74 25.45 -23.73
CA GLN A 21 9.55 24.13 -24.34
C GLN A 21 9.77 22.95 -23.39
N THR A 22 10.15 23.19 -22.13
CA THR A 22 10.34 22.14 -21.12
C THR A 22 9.11 21.92 -20.23
N ALA A 23 8.04 22.71 -20.40
CA ALA A 23 6.84 22.65 -19.55
C ALA A 23 5.63 21.96 -20.20
N GLU A 24 5.69 21.58 -21.49
CA GLU A 24 4.53 21.03 -22.19
C GLU A 24 4.90 19.75 -22.95
N LYS A 25 4.86 18.62 -22.25
CA LYS A 25 4.42 17.32 -22.78
C LYS A 25 4.27 16.30 -21.64
N GLN A 26 3.28 16.50 -20.79
CA GLN A 26 2.53 15.35 -20.28
C GLN A 26 1.76 14.81 -21.49
N GLN A 27 2.41 13.95 -22.27
CA GLN A 27 1.68 13.12 -23.22
C GLN A 27 0.92 12.11 -22.38
N ASP A 28 -0.40 12.29 -22.27
CA ASP A 28 -1.33 11.22 -21.94
C ASP A 28 -1.01 10.05 -22.87
N THR A 29 -0.23 9.11 -22.37
CA THR A 29 0.17 7.92 -23.11
C THR A 29 -0.99 6.96 -23.03
N GLU A 30 -2.04 7.22 -23.82
CA GLU A 30 -3.14 6.29 -24.04
C GLU A 30 -2.61 5.05 -24.77
N VAL A 31 -2.14 4.07 -24.00
CA VAL A 31 -1.81 2.75 -24.52
C VAL A 31 -3.07 1.89 -24.41
N GLY A 32 -3.76 1.67 -25.53
CA GLY A 32 -4.90 0.75 -25.60
C GLY A 32 -6.19 1.24 -24.90
N GLY A 33 -6.41 2.55 -24.77
CA GLY A 33 -7.60 3.11 -24.12
C GLY A 33 -7.56 3.12 -22.58
N ILE A 34 -6.39 2.82 -22.00
CA ILE A 34 -6.14 2.97 -20.57
C ILE A 34 -5.50 4.33 -20.34
N ALA A 35 -6.14 5.17 -19.54
CA ALA A 35 -5.53 6.40 -19.04
C ALA A 35 -4.33 6.04 -18.15
N ALA A 36 -3.11 6.18 -18.67
CA ALA A 36 -1.87 5.77 -18.00
C ALA A 36 -1.72 6.41 -16.61
N ASP A 37 -2.17 7.65 -16.44
CA ASP A 37 -2.13 8.35 -15.15
C ASP A 37 -3.09 7.75 -14.11
N ARG A 38 -4.26 7.25 -14.55
CA ARG A 38 -5.19 6.53 -13.66
C ARG A 38 -4.59 5.22 -13.19
N LEU A 39 -3.95 4.47 -14.09
CA LEU A 39 -3.27 3.22 -13.77
C LEU A 39 -2.10 3.48 -12.80
N ARG A 40 -1.27 4.48 -13.08
CA ARG A 40 -0.16 4.88 -12.20
C ARG A 40 -0.66 5.22 -10.79
N SER A 41 -1.71 6.04 -10.68
CA SER A 41 -2.30 6.39 -9.38
C SER A 41 -2.82 5.18 -8.60
N ILE A 42 -3.41 4.19 -9.28
CA ILE A 42 -3.86 2.95 -8.63
C ILE A 42 -2.65 2.16 -8.11
N ILE A 43 -1.60 2.00 -8.91
CA ILE A 43 -0.38 1.27 -8.55
C ILE A 43 0.28 1.92 -7.33
N GLU A 44 0.56 3.22 -7.38
CA GLU A 44 1.23 3.95 -6.29
C GLU A 44 0.46 3.82 -4.96
N ARG A 45 -0.88 3.89 -5.01
CA ARG A 45 -1.73 3.72 -3.82
C ARG A 45 -1.66 2.30 -3.26
N VAL A 46 -1.60 1.29 -4.11
CA VAL A 46 -1.49 -0.12 -3.69
C VAL A 46 -0.09 -0.40 -3.13
N GLU A 47 0.97 0.09 -3.76
CA GLU A 47 2.34 -0.08 -3.28
C GLU A 47 2.53 0.48 -1.87
N ARG A 48 2.02 1.70 -1.63
CA ARG A 48 2.02 2.29 -0.28
C ARG A 48 1.29 1.41 0.74
N LEU A 49 0.12 0.86 0.40
CA LEU A 49 -0.64 -0.03 1.29
C LEU A 49 0.09 -1.36 1.54
N GLU A 50 0.80 -1.91 0.55
CA GLU A 50 1.62 -3.11 0.73
C GLU A 50 2.84 -2.84 1.62
N GLU A 51 3.45 -1.65 1.56
CA GLU A 51 4.49 -1.23 2.49
C GLU A 51 3.96 -1.11 3.92
N GLU A 52 2.82 -0.46 4.13
CA GLU A 52 2.15 -0.35 5.43
C GLU A 52 1.81 -1.75 6.00
N LYS A 53 1.25 -2.63 5.17
CA LYS A 53 0.94 -4.02 5.54
C LYS A 53 2.19 -4.81 5.90
N LYS A 54 3.32 -4.59 5.22
CA LYS A 54 4.60 -5.22 5.55
C LYS A 54 5.13 -4.74 6.90
N ALA A 55 5.05 -3.44 7.18
CA ALA A 55 5.42 -2.88 8.48
C ALA A 55 4.57 -3.48 9.60
N LEU A 56 3.24 -3.46 9.47
CA LEU A 56 2.31 -4.07 10.44
C LEU A 56 2.56 -5.57 10.63
N SER A 57 2.90 -6.28 9.56
CA SER A 57 3.24 -7.70 9.63
C SER A 57 4.55 -7.95 10.39
N SER A 58 5.49 -7.00 10.36
CA SER A 58 6.71 -7.05 11.16
C SER A 58 6.38 -6.83 12.63
N ASP A 59 5.61 -5.80 12.95
CA ASP A 59 5.22 -5.49 14.33
C ASP A 59 4.48 -6.67 14.99
N ILE A 60 3.56 -7.31 14.25
CA ILE A 60 2.87 -8.52 14.74
C ILE A 60 3.86 -9.65 15.02
N LYS A 61 4.90 -9.83 14.20
CA LYS A 61 5.91 -10.87 14.44
C LYS A 61 6.72 -10.58 15.70
N ASP A 62 7.08 -9.32 15.93
CA ASP A 62 7.84 -8.91 17.10
C ASP A 62 7.04 -9.14 18.39
N ILE A 63 5.74 -8.79 18.41
CA ILE A 63 4.83 -9.09 19.51
C ILE A 63 4.70 -10.60 19.75
N MET A 64 4.60 -11.40 18.69
CA MET A 64 4.53 -12.87 18.81
C MET A 64 5.84 -13.47 19.34
N ALA A 65 7.00 -12.85 19.03
CA ALA A 65 8.29 -13.24 19.56
C ALA A 65 8.45 -12.85 21.04
N GLU A 66 7.92 -11.69 21.44
CA GLU A 66 7.82 -11.27 22.84
C GLU A 66 6.96 -12.26 23.63
N ALA A 67 5.77 -12.60 23.13
CA ALA A 67 4.89 -13.57 23.77
C ALA A 67 5.59 -14.94 23.95
N LYS A 68 6.35 -15.39 22.95
CA LYS A 68 7.15 -16.62 23.05
C LYS A 68 8.22 -16.52 24.14
N SER A 69 8.92 -15.39 24.21
CA SER A 69 9.96 -15.13 25.20
C SER A 69 9.40 -15.03 26.63
N ALA A 70 8.15 -14.57 26.75
CA ALA A 70 7.39 -14.55 28.00
C ALA A 70 6.81 -15.94 28.39
N GLY A 71 7.00 -16.97 27.58
CA GLY A 71 6.59 -18.35 27.87
C GLY A 71 5.21 -18.75 27.36
N PHE A 72 4.55 -17.93 26.53
CA PHE A 72 3.26 -18.28 25.92
C PHE A 72 3.42 -19.14 24.67
N ASP A 73 2.47 -20.04 24.44
CA ASP A 73 2.37 -20.80 23.19
C ASP A 73 1.75 -19.93 22.07
N VAL A 74 2.58 -19.59 21.09
CA VAL A 74 2.19 -18.74 19.95
C VAL A 74 1.13 -19.41 19.06
N ALA A 75 1.12 -20.74 18.94
CA ALA A 75 0.10 -21.45 18.18
C ALA A 75 -1.28 -21.33 18.85
N VAL A 76 -1.32 -21.43 20.19
CA VAL A 76 -2.55 -21.23 20.97
C VAL A 76 -3.04 -19.78 20.87
N ILE A 77 -2.14 -18.79 20.97
CA ILE A 77 -2.51 -17.38 20.78
C ILE A 77 -3.14 -17.17 19.39
N ARG A 78 -2.55 -17.74 18.33
CA ARG A 78 -3.12 -17.66 16.97
C ARG A 78 -4.49 -18.33 16.88
N ALA A 79 -4.70 -19.45 17.56
CA ALA A 79 -6.00 -20.11 17.62
C ALA A 79 -7.04 -19.20 18.30
N ILE A 80 -6.70 -18.61 19.44
CA ILE A 80 -7.55 -17.64 20.16
C ILE A 80 -7.89 -16.45 19.25
N LEU A 81 -6.92 -15.88 18.55
CA LEU A 81 -7.16 -14.76 17.62
C LEU A 81 -8.10 -15.13 16.46
N ARG A 82 -8.15 -16.40 16.02
CA ARG A 82 -9.12 -16.87 15.03
C ARG A 82 -10.51 -17.03 15.62
N ILE A 83 -10.62 -17.60 16.83
CA ILE A 83 -11.88 -17.76 17.55
C ILE A 83 -12.50 -16.38 17.82
N ARG A 84 -11.70 -15.40 18.26
CA ARG A 84 -12.15 -14.02 18.55
C ARG A 84 -12.66 -13.24 17.33
N LYS A 85 -12.46 -13.76 16.11
CA LYS A 85 -13.00 -13.17 14.87
C LYS A 85 -14.36 -13.73 14.47
N GLN A 86 -14.81 -14.80 15.13
CA GLN A 86 -16.08 -15.46 14.87
C GLN A 86 -17.18 -14.82 15.73
N GLU A 87 -18.43 -15.05 15.34
CA GLU A 87 -19.60 -14.62 16.12
C GLU A 87 -19.71 -15.49 17.40
N PRO A 88 -20.03 -14.90 18.57
CA PRO A 88 -20.04 -15.64 19.83
C PRO A 88 -20.96 -16.86 19.89
N ALA A 89 -22.16 -16.78 19.33
CA ALA A 89 -23.10 -17.90 19.27
C ALA A 89 -22.61 -19.02 18.34
N ASP A 90 -22.00 -18.69 17.20
CA ASP A 90 -21.37 -19.69 16.32
C ASP A 90 -20.25 -20.46 17.05
N VAL A 91 -19.45 -19.77 17.87
CA VAL A 91 -18.41 -20.40 18.69
C VAL A 91 -19.02 -21.31 19.74
N GLU A 92 -20.05 -20.85 20.45
CA GLU A 92 -20.73 -21.63 21.50
C GLU A 92 -21.39 -22.90 20.93
N GLU A 93 -22.05 -22.79 19.78
CA GLU A 93 -22.64 -23.93 19.08
C GLU A 93 -21.57 -24.96 18.68
N GLN A 94 -20.46 -24.51 18.08
CA GLN A 94 -19.36 -25.39 17.70
C GLN A 94 -18.71 -26.08 18.91
N GLU A 95 -18.52 -25.34 20.01
CA GLU A 95 -17.96 -25.91 21.26
C GLU A 95 -18.89 -26.96 21.86
N ALA A 96 -20.20 -26.71 21.87
CA ALA A 96 -21.19 -27.67 22.34
C ALA A 96 -21.20 -28.96 21.50
N LEU A 97 -21.14 -28.83 20.16
CA LEU A 97 -21.06 -29.98 19.25
C LEU A 97 -19.74 -30.75 19.41
N LEU A 98 -18.62 -30.05 19.57
CA LEU A 98 -17.31 -30.66 19.77
C LEU A 98 -17.27 -31.48 21.06
N ASP A 99 -17.79 -30.93 22.15
CA ASP A 99 -17.90 -31.61 23.45
C ASP A 99 -18.81 -32.84 23.37
N LEU A 100 -19.97 -32.73 22.70
CA LEU A 100 -20.85 -33.88 22.45
C LEU A 100 -20.13 -35.01 21.72
N TYR A 101 -19.37 -34.69 20.65
CA TYR A 101 -18.64 -35.69 19.88
C TYR A 101 -17.45 -36.28 20.65
N ARG A 102 -16.74 -35.49 21.47
CA ARG A 102 -15.68 -36.00 22.34
C ARG A 102 -16.21 -37.03 23.33
N ARG A 103 -17.34 -36.72 24.00
CA ARG A 103 -18.02 -37.66 24.90
C ARG A 103 -18.44 -38.94 24.19
N ALA A 104 -19.00 -38.83 22.99
CA ALA A 104 -19.38 -39.99 22.19
C ALA A 104 -18.18 -40.88 21.80
N LEU A 105 -17.00 -40.29 21.66
CA LEU A 105 -15.75 -40.98 21.34
C LEU A 105 -14.95 -41.41 22.59
N GLY A 106 -15.40 -41.06 23.79
CA GLY A 106 -14.68 -41.35 25.05
C GLY A 106 -13.39 -40.55 25.23
N MET A 107 -13.29 -39.36 24.63
CA MET A 107 -12.18 -38.42 24.79
C MET A 107 -12.46 -37.33 25.82
#